data_AF-A0A1W1HGQ9-F1
#
_entry.id   AF-A0A1W1HGQ9-F1
#
_cell.length_a   1.000
_cell.length_b   1.000
_cell.length_c   1.000
_cell.angle_alpha   90.00
_cell.angle_beta   90.00
_cell.angle_gamma   90.00
#
_symmetry.space_group_name_H-M   'P 1'
#
loop_
_entity.id
_entity.type
_entity.pdbx_description
1 polymer ?
#
loop_
_entity_poly.entity_id
_entity_poly.type
_entity_poly.pdbx_seq_one_letter_code
_entity_poly.pdbx_strand_id
1 'polypeptide(L)'
;MKIGAADQEVERKKARVKLNQWFRLHDYNIAQKVQVIIEHFRDNVMGLLGGQAKAMVVTSSRKEAVRYKLGFETYIADKGYRDIYALVAFSGEVEFTENDPNVGNLLGEKFTETSSNMNPKLKGRDIRKAFDTDEYQVMIVANKFQTGFDQPKLCAMYVDKKLGGVECVQTLSRLNRTYAGKETTGTFIGILHLNPKILYTFL
;
A
#
# COMPACT_ATOMS: atom_id res chain seq x y z
N MET A 1 25.56 -45.94 10.85
CA MET A 1 25.00 -44.59 11.08
C MET A 1 25.00 -43.80 9.77
N LYS A 2 23.87 -43.71 9.06
CA LYS A 2 23.64 -42.80 7.92
C LYS A 2 22.25 -42.16 8.12
N ILE A 3 22.15 -41.23 9.07
CA ILE A 3 20.86 -40.58 9.41
C ILE A 3 20.92 -39.05 9.21
N GLY A 4 22.11 -38.42 9.08
CA GLY A 4 22.21 -36.96 8.99
C GLY A 4 21.94 -36.31 7.62
N ALA A 5 22.21 -37.00 6.51
CA ALA A 5 22.16 -36.39 5.17
C ALA A 5 20.75 -36.37 4.56
N ALA A 6 19.99 -37.46 4.73
CA ALA A 6 18.63 -37.56 4.19
C ALA A 6 17.66 -36.62 4.93
N ASP A 7 17.85 -36.44 6.24
CA ASP A 7 17.00 -35.58 7.06
C ASP A 7 17.24 -34.09 6.74
N GLN A 8 18.50 -33.68 6.53
CA GLN A 8 18.82 -32.33 6.03
C GLN A 8 18.27 -32.05 4.62
N GLU A 9 18.27 -33.04 3.74
CA GLU A 9 17.76 -32.89 2.37
C GLU A 9 16.23 -32.80 2.34
N VAL A 10 15.54 -33.59 3.17
CA VAL A 10 14.09 -33.56 3.34
C VAL A 10 13.63 -32.23 3.96
N GLU A 11 14.33 -31.71 4.96
CA GLU A 11 14.03 -30.42 5.57
C GLU A 11 14.28 -29.24 4.60
N ARG A 12 15.34 -29.28 3.78
CA ARG A 12 15.57 -28.28 2.71
C ARG A 12 14.47 -28.30 1.65
N LYS A 13 13.99 -29.48 1.24
CA LYS A 13 12.88 -29.60 0.28
C LYS A 13 11.56 -29.07 0.85
N LYS A 14 11.23 -29.38 2.11
CA LYS A 14 10.04 -28.84 2.79
C LYS A 14 10.12 -27.32 2.97
N ALA A 15 11.28 -26.79 3.35
CA ALA A 15 11.50 -25.35 3.47
C ALA A 15 11.30 -24.63 2.12
N ARG A 16 11.83 -25.19 1.03
CA ARG A 16 11.69 -24.64 -0.32
C ARG A 16 10.24 -24.68 -0.84
N VAL A 17 9.49 -25.74 -0.53
CA VAL A 17 8.05 -25.83 -0.89
C VAL A 17 7.21 -24.86 -0.07
N LYS A 18 7.43 -24.75 1.25
CA LYS A 18 6.75 -23.77 2.11
C LYS A 18 7.06 -22.34 1.67
N LEU A 19 8.31 -22.07 1.28
CA LEU A 19 8.74 -20.78 0.78
C LEU A 19 8.05 -20.43 -0.55
N ASN A 20 8.01 -21.35 -1.52
CA ASN A 20 7.28 -21.18 -2.79
C ASN A 20 5.76 -21.02 -2.61
N GLN A 21 5.15 -21.74 -1.67
CA GLN A 21 3.72 -21.60 -1.34
C GLN A 21 3.44 -20.26 -0.68
N TRP A 22 4.30 -19.82 0.26
CA TRP A 22 4.23 -18.51 0.88
C TRP A 22 4.39 -17.38 -0.16
N PHE A 23 5.26 -17.57 -1.16
CA PHE A 23 5.45 -16.62 -2.26
C PHE A 23 4.20 -16.48 -3.15
N ARG A 24 3.58 -17.56 -3.60
CA ARG A 24 2.32 -17.47 -4.38
C ARG A 24 1.19 -16.82 -3.60
N LEU A 25 1.15 -17.05 -2.28
CA LEU A 25 0.20 -16.40 -1.38
C LEU A 25 0.46 -14.90 -1.26
N HIS A 26 1.72 -14.45 -1.26
CA HIS A 26 2.07 -13.04 -1.08
C HIS A 26 1.55 -12.15 -2.23
N ASP A 27 1.74 -12.56 -3.49
CA ASP A 27 1.23 -11.78 -4.64
C ASP A 27 -0.29 -11.82 -4.75
N TYR A 28 -0.88 -12.99 -4.51
CA TYR A 28 -2.34 -13.14 -4.45
C TYR A 28 -2.93 -12.24 -3.35
N ASN A 29 -2.25 -12.13 -2.21
CA ASN A 29 -2.69 -11.26 -1.11
C ASN A 29 -2.63 -9.77 -1.49
N ILE A 30 -1.61 -9.30 -2.21
CA ILE A 30 -1.54 -7.88 -2.61
C ILE A 30 -2.64 -7.57 -3.63
N ALA A 31 -2.83 -8.40 -4.67
CA ALA A 31 -3.87 -8.15 -5.67
C ALA A 31 -5.28 -8.08 -5.04
N GLN A 32 -5.60 -9.00 -4.12
CA GLN A 32 -6.85 -8.98 -3.38
C GLN A 32 -7.01 -7.74 -2.49
N LYS A 33 -5.95 -7.34 -1.78
CA LYS A 33 -5.96 -6.14 -0.95
C LYS A 33 -6.14 -4.88 -1.80
N VAL A 34 -5.45 -4.78 -2.93
CA VAL A 34 -5.60 -3.68 -3.90
C VAL A 34 -7.05 -3.57 -4.35
N GLN A 35 -7.67 -4.69 -4.75
CA GLN A 35 -9.08 -4.71 -5.11
C GLN A 35 -9.96 -4.18 -3.98
N VAL A 36 -9.81 -4.70 -2.75
CA VAL A 36 -10.63 -4.25 -1.61
C VAL A 36 -10.45 -2.75 -1.36
N ILE A 37 -9.21 -2.26 -1.38
CA ILE A 37 -8.92 -0.84 -1.14
C ILE A 37 -9.55 0.04 -2.21
N ILE A 38 -9.36 -0.30 -3.50
CA ILE A 38 -9.86 0.52 -4.61
C ILE A 38 -11.38 0.56 -4.60
N GLU A 39 -12.04 -0.60 -4.53
CA GLU A 39 -13.51 -0.64 -4.57
C GLU A 39 -14.11 0.04 -3.33
N HIS A 40 -13.59 -0.22 -2.13
CA HIS A 40 -14.07 0.48 -0.94
C HIS A 40 -13.86 2.00 -1.03
N PHE A 41 -12.69 2.44 -1.51
CA PHE A 41 -12.43 3.86 -1.69
C PHE A 41 -13.43 4.50 -2.65
N ARG A 42 -13.69 3.90 -3.82
CA ARG A 42 -14.66 4.44 -4.80
C ARG A 42 -16.06 4.55 -4.23
N ASP A 43 -16.52 3.46 -3.62
CA ASP A 43 -17.92 3.33 -3.23
C ASP A 43 -18.27 4.12 -1.96
N ASN A 44 -17.29 4.31 -1.06
CA ASN A 44 -17.56 4.83 0.29
C ASN A 44 -16.81 6.12 0.64
N VAL A 45 -15.65 6.37 0.02
CA VAL A 45 -14.75 7.44 0.46
C VAL A 45 -14.64 8.54 -0.59
N MET A 46 -14.52 8.21 -1.87
CA MET A 46 -14.20 9.12 -2.96
C MET A 46 -15.19 10.29 -3.08
N GLY A 47 -16.48 10.04 -2.83
CA GLY A 47 -17.51 11.08 -2.86
C GLY A 47 -17.57 12.00 -1.64
N LEU A 48 -16.87 11.66 -0.55
CA LEU A 48 -16.87 12.47 0.67
C LEU A 48 -16.17 13.82 0.44
N LEU A 49 -16.48 14.79 1.30
CA LEU A 49 -15.95 16.16 1.19
C LEU A 49 -16.20 16.79 -0.18
N GLY A 50 -17.35 16.49 -0.80
CA GLY A 50 -17.68 16.99 -2.14
C GLY A 50 -16.76 16.45 -3.24
N GLY A 51 -16.22 15.24 -3.09
CA GLY A 51 -15.31 14.61 -4.07
C GLY A 51 -13.82 14.86 -3.80
N GLN A 52 -13.48 15.55 -2.71
CA GLN A 52 -12.09 15.90 -2.38
C GLN A 52 -11.40 14.93 -1.43
N ALA A 53 -12.12 13.91 -0.96
CA ALA A 53 -11.60 12.94 -0.02
C ALA A 53 -10.40 12.18 -0.57
N LYS A 54 -9.42 11.97 0.31
CA LYS A 54 -8.17 11.28 0.03
C LYS A 54 -8.03 10.04 0.89
N ALA A 55 -7.23 9.09 0.42
CA ALA A 55 -6.85 7.92 1.20
C ALA A 55 -5.34 7.68 1.24
N MET A 56 -4.90 6.98 2.29
CA MET A 56 -3.51 6.57 2.45
C MET A 56 -3.42 5.05 2.59
N VAL A 57 -2.45 4.44 1.90
CA VAL A 57 -2.12 3.01 2.05
C VAL A 57 -0.75 2.91 2.70
N VAL A 58 -0.69 2.38 3.92
CA VAL A 58 0.54 2.21 4.70
C VAL A 58 1.01 0.78 4.58
N THR A 59 2.11 0.57 3.87
CA THR A 59 2.73 -0.74 3.63
C THR A 59 3.85 -1.02 4.63
N SER A 60 4.27 -2.28 4.75
CA SER A 60 5.30 -2.68 5.72
C SER A 60 6.73 -2.43 5.22
N SER A 61 6.93 -2.26 3.92
CA SER A 61 8.25 -2.03 3.33
C SER A 61 8.21 -1.22 2.03
N ARG A 62 9.36 -0.69 1.63
CA ARG A 62 9.49 0.04 0.34
C ARG A 62 9.21 -0.86 -0.87
N LYS A 63 9.59 -2.14 -0.81
CA LYS A 63 9.30 -3.13 -1.85
C LYS A 63 7.80 -3.40 -1.96
N GLU A 64 7.09 -3.47 -0.83
CA GLU A 64 5.64 -3.58 -0.84
C GLU A 64 4.98 -2.33 -1.42
N ALA A 65 5.43 -1.12 -1.07
CA ALA A 65 4.91 0.10 -1.69
C ALA A 65 5.01 0.08 -3.22
N VAL A 66 6.13 -0.41 -3.77
CA VAL A 66 6.28 -0.61 -5.22
C VAL A 66 5.28 -1.64 -5.76
N ARG A 67 5.13 -2.80 -5.11
CA ARG A 67 4.15 -3.83 -5.53
C ARG A 67 2.72 -3.33 -5.49
N TYR A 68 2.35 -2.60 -4.44
CA TYR A 68 1.04 -1.97 -4.33
C TYR A 68 0.83 -0.96 -5.44
N LYS A 69 1.82 -0.12 -5.74
CA LYS A 69 1.71 0.84 -6.84
C LYS A 69 1.47 0.14 -8.18
N LEU A 70 2.25 -0.89 -8.50
CA LEU A 70 2.07 -1.65 -9.74
C LEU A 70 0.72 -2.38 -9.77
N GLY A 71 0.29 -2.95 -8.65
CA GLY A 71 -1.02 -3.58 -8.51
C GLY A 71 -2.17 -2.60 -8.70
N PHE A 72 -2.07 -1.39 -8.15
CA PHE A 72 -3.04 -0.32 -8.35
C PHE A 72 -3.15 0.06 -9.84
N GLU A 73 -2.02 0.32 -10.51
CA GLU A 73 -2.02 0.68 -11.93
C GLU A 73 -2.62 -0.43 -12.79
N THR A 74 -2.27 -1.69 -12.51
CA THR A 74 -2.81 -2.86 -13.23
C THR A 74 -4.32 -2.95 -13.03
N TYR A 75 -4.79 -2.92 -11.79
CA TYR A 75 -6.21 -3.07 -11.48
C TYR A 75 -7.07 -1.90 -12.03
N ILE A 76 -6.58 -0.66 -11.92
CA ILE A 76 -7.23 0.54 -12.47
C ILE A 76 -7.34 0.43 -13.99
N ALA A 77 -6.26 0.00 -14.66
CA ALA A 77 -6.25 -0.19 -16.11
C ALA A 77 -7.21 -1.30 -16.55
N ASP A 78 -7.18 -2.46 -15.88
CA ASP A 78 -8.04 -3.61 -16.18
C ASP A 78 -9.53 -3.28 -16.02
N LYS A 79 -9.88 -2.44 -15.03
CA LYS A 79 -11.25 -1.95 -14.81
C LYS A 79 -11.63 -0.74 -15.67
N GLY A 80 -10.66 -0.11 -16.33
CA GLY A 80 -10.88 1.10 -17.12
C GLY A 80 -11.24 2.32 -16.27
N TYR A 81 -10.88 2.35 -14.99
CA TYR A 81 -11.13 3.49 -14.12
C TYR A 81 -10.26 4.69 -14.52
N ARG A 82 -10.83 5.90 -14.43
CA ARG A 82 -10.18 7.16 -14.87
C ARG A 82 -10.22 8.27 -13.82
N ASP A 83 -10.83 7.98 -12.69
CA ASP A 83 -11.15 8.86 -11.57
C ASP A 83 -10.25 8.62 -10.35
N ILE A 84 -9.36 7.62 -10.41
CA ILE A 84 -8.41 7.30 -9.34
C ILE A 84 -7.00 7.26 -9.88
N TYR A 85 -6.14 8.01 -9.22
CA TYR A 85 -4.69 7.92 -9.41
C TYR A 85 -4.00 7.80 -8.06
N ALA A 86 -3.03 6.89 -7.99
CA ALA A 86 -2.24 6.68 -6.78
C ALA A 86 -0.84 7.31 -6.91
N LEU A 87 -0.37 7.98 -5.87
CA LEU A 87 1.04 8.33 -5.69
C LEU A 87 1.71 7.27 -4.82
N VAL A 88 3.00 7.04 -5.05
CA VAL A 88 3.83 6.21 -4.18
C VAL A 88 4.98 7.01 -3.58
N ALA A 89 5.25 6.81 -2.29
CA ALA A 89 6.17 7.63 -1.53
C ALA A 89 7.08 6.80 -0.62
N PHE A 90 8.37 6.79 -0.91
CA PHE A 90 9.41 6.10 -0.13
C PHE A 90 10.78 6.73 -0.35
N SER A 91 11.67 6.66 0.62
CA SER A 91 13.04 7.18 0.45
C SER A 91 13.97 6.19 -0.25
N GLY A 92 14.92 6.74 -1.01
CA GLY A 92 15.99 5.99 -1.65
C GLY A 92 15.55 5.11 -2.82
N GLU A 93 16.49 4.33 -3.32
CA GLU A 93 16.25 3.35 -4.37
C GLU A 93 15.75 2.02 -3.77
N VAL A 94 14.88 1.35 -4.53
CA VAL A 94 14.37 0.01 -4.26
C VAL A 94 14.73 -0.87 -5.44
N GLU A 95 15.40 -1.98 -5.16
CA GLU A 95 15.78 -2.98 -6.16
C GLU A 95 15.28 -4.36 -5.71
N PHE A 96 14.81 -5.15 -6.67
CA PHE A 96 14.36 -6.52 -6.44
C PHE A 96 15.44 -7.51 -6.87
N THR A 97 15.71 -8.47 -5.99
CA THR A 97 16.76 -9.50 -6.12
C THR A 97 16.14 -10.89 -6.19
N GLU A 98 16.91 -11.91 -6.56
CA GLU A 98 16.44 -13.31 -6.59
C GLU A 98 15.93 -13.83 -5.23
N ASN A 99 16.33 -13.17 -4.13
CA ASN A 99 15.87 -13.51 -2.79
C ASN A 99 14.48 -12.94 -2.46
N ASP A 100 13.96 -12.04 -3.29
CA ASP A 100 12.63 -11.48 -3.10
C ASP A 100 11.55 -12.40 -3.73
N PRO A 101 10.33 -12.42 -3.16
CA PRO A 101 9.24 -13.22 -3.72
C PRO A 101 8.89 -12.80 -5.15
N ASN A 102 8.59 -13.73 -6.06
CA ASN A 102 7.93 -13.44 -7.34
C ASN A 102 8.50 -12.25 -8.12
N VAL A 103 9.82 -12.13 -8.16
CA VAL A 103 10.50 -11.03 -8.84
C VAL A 103 10.44 -11.08 -10.35
N GLY A 104 9.71 -12.03 -10.97
CA GLY A 104 9.70 -12.31 -12.41
C GLY A 104 10.13 -11.13 -13.30
N ASN A 105 9.25 -10.16 -13.48
CA ASN A 105 9.51 -8.98 -14.32
C ASN A 105 10.11 -7.78 -13.56
N LEU A 106 10.40 -7.94 -12.27
CA LEU A 106 10.95 -6.90 -11.38
C LEU A 106 12.46 -7.11 -11.11
N LEU A 107 13.01 -8.28 -11.43
CA LEU A 107 14.38 -8.65 -11.10
C LEU A 107 15.37 -7.71 -11.80
N GLY A 108 16.23 -7.06 -11.01
CA GLY A 108 17.20 -6.08 -11.52
C GLY A 108 16.63 -4.71 -11.87
N GLU A 109 15.32 -4.50 -11.74
CA GLU A 109 14.68 -3.19 -11.91
C GLU A 109 14.91 -2.32 -10.67
N LYS A 110 15.18 -1.03 -10.92
CA LYS A 110 15.41 0.00 -9.89
C LYS A 110 14.26 0.98 -9.86
N PHE A 111 13.66 1.12 -8.70
CA PHE A 111 12.50 1.98 -8.46
C PHE A 111 12.86 3.13 -7.52
N THR A 112 12.46 4.33 -7.92
CA THR A 112 12.56 5.57 -7.13
C THR A 112 11.22 6.30 -7.18
N GLU A 113 10.98 7.24 -6.26
CA GLU A 113 9.77 8.08 -6.29
C GLU A 113 9.61 8.87 -7.60
N THR A 114 10.71 9.14 -8.31
CA THR A 114 10.70 9.90 -9.57
C THR A 114 10.77 9.01 -10.80
N SER A 115 10.85 7.68 -10.63
CA SER A 115 10.84 6.76 -11.76
C SER A 115 9.51 6.88 -12.53
N SER A 116 9.58 6.78 -13.85
CA SER A 116 8.43 6.93 -14.76
C SER A 116 7.30 5.94 -14.47
N ASN A 117 7.63 4.76 -13.96
CA ASN A 117 6.68 3.72 -13.56
C ASN A 117 6.07 3.92 -12.16
N MET A 118 6.60 4.85 -11.35
CA MET A 118 6.15 5.08 -9.97
C MET A 118 5.27 6.33 -9.87
N ASN A 119 5.74 7.49 -10.33
CA ASN A 119 4.94 8.73 -10.29
C ASN A 119 5.10 9.53 -11.59
N PRO A 120 4.64 9.02 -12.75
CA PRO A 120 4.89 9.64 -14.06
C PRO A 120 4.38 11.09 -14.17
N LYS A 121 3.25 11.38 -13.49
CA LYS A 121 2.61 12.69 -13.49
C LYS A 121 3.18 13.65 -12.44
N LEU A 122 4.10 13.22 -11.58
CA LEU A 122 4.67 14.09 -10.54
C LEU A 122 5.54 15.20 -11.13
N LYS A 123 6.27 14.91 -12.21
CA LYS A 123 7.10 15.89 -12.97
C LYS A 123 8.04 16.72 -12.08
N GLY A 124 8.62 16.11 -11.06
CA GLY A 124 9.53 16.78 -10.12
C GLY A 124 8.86 17.70 -9.10
N ARG A 125 7.51 17.78 -9.08
CA ARG A 125 6.78 18.51 -8.04
C ARG A 125 6.97 17.84 -6.68
N ASP A 126 6.84 18.63 -5.62
CA ASP A 126 6.75 18.09 -4.28
C ASP A 126 5.50 17.20 -4.15
N ILE A 127 5.68 15.99 -3.64
CA ILE A 127 4.62 14.98 -3.58
C ILE A 127 3.46 15.40 -2.68
N ARG A 128 3.73 16.21 -1.63
CA ARG A 128 2.69 16.71 -0.73
C ARG A 128 1.80 17.70 -1.46
N LYS A 129 2.41 18.62 -2.20
CA LYS A 129 1.68 19.58 -3.06
C LYS A 129 0.89 18.88 -4.14
N ALA A 130 1.48 17.88 -4.80
CA ALA A 130 0.79 17.11 -5.83
C ALA A 130 -0.42 16.36 -5.26
N PHE A 131 -0.27 15.73 -4.08
CA PHE A 131 -1.37 14.99 -3.44
C PHE A 131 -2.51 15.87 -2.95
N ASP A 132 -2.26 17.14 -2.64
CA ASP A 132 -3.33 18.07 -2.24
C ASP A 132 -4.21 18.55 -3.42
N THR A 133 -3.74 18.36 -4.65
CA THR A 133 -4.54 18.61 -5.86
C THR A 133 -5.55 17.49 -6.11
N ASP A 134 -6.48 17.70 -7.04
CA ASP A 134 -7.45 16.69 -7.45
C ASP A 134 -6.87 15.63 -8.42
N GLU A 135 -5.58 15.74 -8.76
CA GLU A 135 -4.93 14.79 -9.68
C GLU A 135 -4.72 13.40 -9.07
N TYR A 136 -4.69 13.28 -7.73
CA TYR A 136 -4.40 12.03 -7.04
C TYR A 136 -5.30 11.81 -5.84
N GLN A 137 -5.81 10.60 -5.68
CA GLN A 137 -6.81 10.24 -4.68
C GLN A 137 -6.19 9.41 -3.56
N VAL A 138 -5.17 8.61 -3.89
CA VAL A 138 -4.54 7.66 -2.96
C VAL A 138 -3.04 7.92 -2.85
N MET A 139 -2.49 7.90 -1.64
CA MET A 139 -1.04 7.91 -1.42
C MET A 139 -0.59 6.61 -0.76
N ILE A 140 0.27 5.87 -1.44
CA ILE A 140 0.89 4.62 -0.97
C ILE A 140 2.22 4.99 -0.33
N VAL A 141 2.42 4.59 0.92
CA VAL A 141 3.62 4.91 1.71
C VAL A 141 4.23 3.65 2.31
N ALA A 142 5.54 3.66 2.47
CA ALA A 142 6.26 2.71 3.32
C ALA A 142 6.58 3.37 4.67
N ASN A 143 7.83 3.78 4.87
CA ASN A 143 8.31 4.43 6.10
C ASN A 143 8.29 5.97 6.04
N LYS A 144 8.12 6.53 4.84
CA LYS A 144 8.08 7.99 4.63
C LYS A 144 6.68 8.51 5.00
N PHE A 145 6.58 9.77 5.42
CA PHE A 145 5.31 10.44 5.77
C PHE A 145 4.55 9.87 6.98
N GLN A 146 5.14 8.93 7.72
CA GLN A 146 4.66 8.51 9.05
C GLN A 146 4.91 9.57 10.14
N THR A 147 5.75 10.57 9.85
CA THR A 147 5.98 11.78 10.67
C THR A 147 5.88 13.05 9.79
N GLY A 148 5.19 14.08 10.26
CA GLY A 148 5.16 15.41 9.63
C GLY A 148 4.43 15.57 8.28
N PHE A 149 3.73 14.56 7.75
CA PHE A 149 2.76 14.76 6.68
C PHE A 149 1.40 15.16 7.24
N ASP A 150 0.77 16.17 6.67
CA ASP A 150 -0.55 16.61 7.10
C ASP A 150 -1.44 16.81 5.88
N GLN A 151 -2.54 16.05 5.82
CA GLN A 151 -3.53 16.17 4.76
C GLN A 151 -4.92 16.16 5.41
N PRO A 152 -5.53 17.33 5.64
CA PRO A 152 -6.84 17.44 6.28
C PRO A 152 -7.94 16.64 5.55
N LYS A 153 -7.86 16.52 4.22
CA LYS A 153 -8.81 15.78 3.38
C LYS A 153 -8.67 14.26 3.46
N LEU A 154 -7.75 13.74 4.28
CA LEU A 154 -7.57 12.30 4.45
C LEU A 154 -8.75 11.70 5.24
N CYS A 155 -9.60 10.96 4.54
CA CYS A 155 -10.80 10.33 5.11
C CYS A 155 -10.62 8.82 5.33
N ALA A 156 -9.64 8.20 4.67
CA ALA A 156 -9.37 6.77 4.84
C ALA A 156 -7.89 6.43 4.99
N MET A 157 -7.60 5.43 5.82
CA MET A 157 -6.27 4.84 5.92
C MET A 157 -6.36 3.31 5.88
N TYR A 158 -5.63 2.71 4.94
CA TYR A 158 -5.50 1.27 4.79
C TYR A 158 -4.10 0.87 5.23
N VAL A 159 -4.01 -0.01 6.22
CA VAL A 159 -2.76 -0.40 6.86
C VAL A 159 -2.49 -1.87 6.58
N ASP A 160 -1.44 -2.13 5.80
CA ASP A 160 -0.88 -3.45 5.56
C ASP A 160 0.50 -3.60 6.22
N LYS A 161 0.54 -3.32 7.51
CA LYS A 161 1.68 -3.61 8.39
C LYS A 161 1.16 -3.96 9.77
N LYS A 162 1.95 -4.71 10.53
CA LYS A 162 1.71 -4.84 11.97
C LYS A 162 1.90 -3.48 12.61
N LEU A 163 0.83 -2.93 13.19
CA LEU A 163 0.89 -1.76 14.05
C LEU A 163 0.81 -2.21 15.50
N GLY A 164 1.68 -1.67 16.35
CA GLY A 164 1.70 -1.97 17.78
C GLY A 164 2.00 -0.73 18.61
N GLY A 165 1.42 -0.67 19.81
CA GLY A 165 1.70 0.37 20.79
C GLY A 165 1.49 1.79 20.26
N VAL A 166 2.44 2.68 20.58
CA VAL A 166 2.36 4.12 20.29
C VAL A 166 2.39 4.42 18.79
N GLU A 167 3.07 3.60 17.98
CA GLU A 167 3.17 3.78 16.53
C GLU A 167 1.78 3.68 15.85
N CYS A 168 0.90 2.82 16.37
CA CYS A 168 -0.47 2.70 15.90
C CYS A 168 -1.24 4.01 16.11
N VAL A 169 -1.22 4.54 17.34
CA VAL A 169 -1.90 5.80 17.68
C VAL A 169 -1.35 6.96 16.85
N GLN A 170 -0.03 7.06 16.69
CA GLN A 170 0.61 8.10 15.87
C GLN A 170 0.23 8.00 14.39
N THR A 171 0.10 6.78 13.86
CA THR A 171 -0.31 6.56 12.47
C THR A 171 -1.79 6.90 12.27
N LEU A 172 -2.67 6.37 13.14
CA LEU A 172 -4.13 6.54 13.01
C LEU A 172 -4.60 7.96 13.37
N SER A 173 -3.95 8.63 14.34
CA SER A 173 -4.29 10.03 14.71
C SER A 173 -4.18 11.02 13.55
N ARG A 174 -3.49 10.66 12.46
CA ARG A 174 -3.42 11.46 11.23
C ARG A 174 -4.77 11.63 10.55
N LEU A 175 -5.71 10.70 10.75
CA LEU A 175 -7.07 10.82 10.23
C LEU A 175 -7.90 11.87 10.98
N ASN A 176 -7.59 12.16 12.23
CA ASN A 176 -8.38 13.04 13.10
C ASN A 176 -8.15 14.54 12.85
N ARG A 177 -7.55 14.91 11.72
CA ARG A 177 -7.43 16.32 11.31
C ARG A 177 -8.78 16.87 10.92
N THR A 178 -9.11 18.04 11.47
CA THR A 178 -10.36 18.74 11.20
C THR A 178 -10.35 19.34 9.79
N TYR A 179 -11.48 19.22 9.10
CA TYR A 179 -11.73 19.80 7.79
C TYR A 179 -13.23 19.99 7.65
N ALA A 180 -13.66 21.08 6.99
CA ALA A 180 -15.08 21.40 6.89
C ALA A 180 -15.88 20.24 6.27
N GLY A 181 -16.91 19.78 6.96
CA GLY A 181 -17.75 18.66 6.53
C GLY A 181 -17.15 17.27 6.79
N LYS A 182 -15.98 17.18 7.44
CA LYS A 182 -15.36 15.90 7.78
C LYS A 182 -15.92 15.29 9.06
N GLU A 183 -16.23 16.13 10.05
CA GLU A 183 -16.88 15.68 11.29
C GLU A 183 -18.23 15.00 11.05
N THR A 184 -18.92 15.33 9.95
CA THR A 184 -20.20 14.73 9.58
C THR A 184 -20.06 13.50 8.68
N THR A 185 -18.93 13.34 7.97
CA THR A 185 -18.71 12.22 7.03
C THR A 185 -17.98 11.02 7.64
N GLY A 186 -17.35 11.17 8.81
CA GLY A 186 -16.59 10.11 9.49
C GLY A 186 -15.25 9.78 8.83
N THR A 187 -14.49 8.83 9.43
CA THR A 187 -13.21 8.35 8.91
C THR A 187 -13.13 6.81 8.87
N PHE A 188 -12.39 6.28 7.90
CA PHE A 188 -12.28 4.84 7.64
C PHE A 188 -10.88 4.33 7.92
N ILE A 189 -10.77 3.22 8.65
CA ILE A 189 -9.50 2.54 8.94
C ILE A 189 -9.60 1.07 8.54
N GLY A 190 -8.87 0.66 7.51
CA GLY A 190 -8.74 -0.76 7.14
C GLY A 190 -7.45 -1.36 7.68
N ILE A 191 -7.50 -2.42 8.49
CA ILE A 191 -6.30 -3.14 8.95
C ILE A 191 -6.20 -4.46 8.17
N LEU A 192 -5.46 -4.41 7.06
CA LEU A 192 -5.40 -5.49 6.06
C LEU A 192 -4.47 -6.63 6.47
N HIS A 193 -3.58 -6.41 7.44
CA HIS A 193 -2.67 -7.42 7.97
C HIS A 193 -3.41 -8.53 8.74
N LEU A 194 -4.55 -8.21 9.37
CA LEU A 194 -5.32 -9.17 10.16
C LEU A 194 -6.29 -9.96 9.28
N ASN A 195 -7.02 -9.25 8.43
CA ASN A 195 -7.94 -9.85 7.47
C ASN A 195 -8.19 -8.84 6.34
N PRO A 196 -7.94 -9.20 5.07
CA PRO A 196 -8.10 -8.27 3.95
C PRO A 196 -9.55 -7.80 3.74
N LYS A 197 -10.55 -8.43 4.39
CA LYS A 197 -11.96 -8.05 4.30
C LYS A 197 -12.46 -7.18 5.45
N ILE A 198 -11.65 -6.94 6.48
CA ILE A 198 -12.09 -6.19 7.66
C ILE A 198 -11.71 -4.72 7.49
N LEU A 199 -12.72 -3.89 7.28
CA LEU A 199 -12.64 -2.44 7.31
C LEU A 199 -13.36 -1.95 8.55
N TYR A 200 -12.65 -1.21 9.41
CA TYR A 200 -13.25 -0.58 10.57
C TYR A 200 -13.69 0.83 10.20
N THR A 201 -14.88 1.20 10.65
CA THR A 201 -15.36 2.59 10.61
C THR A 201 -15.14 3.17 11.99
N PHE A 202 -14.44 4.30 12.08
CA PHE A 202 -14.35 5.08 13.31
C PHE A 202 -15.27 6.29 13.16
N LEU A 203 -16.28 6.35 14.03
CA LEU A 203 -17.24 7.45 14.16
C LEU A 203 -16.58 8.66 14.83
#